data_AF-F4MXC9-F1
#
_entry.id   AF-F4MXC9-F1
#
_cell.length_a   1.000
_cell.length_b   1.000
_cell.length_c   1.000
_cell.angle_alpha   90.00
_cell.angle_beta   90.00
_cell.angle_gamma   90.00
#
_symmetry.space_group_name_H-M   'P 1'
#
loop_
_entity.id
_entity.type
_entity.pdbx_description
1 polymer ?
#
loop_
_entity_poly.entity_id
_entity_poly.type
_entity_poly.pdbx_seq_one_letter_code
_entity_poly.pdbx_strand_id
1 'polypeptide(L)'
;MNFGAGFSSSNRTNQQKAFSTAEGDKAQAWNVGAKYDANNVYLAVMYAETQNMTPYGDASNTIANKTRDIEITAQYQFDFGLRPSLGYVQSKGKDLNANGDNQDLLKYVSVGSYYYFNKNMSTYVDYKINLLDENDFTRANGLNTDDVVGVGLVYQF
;
A
#
# COMPACT_ATOMS: atom_id res chain seq x y z
N MET A 1 18.43 -8.59 -11.90
CA MET A 1 17.00 -8.89 -11.63
C MET A 1 16.95 -9.74 -10.37
N ASN A 2 16.13 -9.37 -9.40
CA ASN A 2 15.97 -10.09 -8.13
C ASN A 2 14.50 -10.48 -7.94
N PHE A 3 14.27 -11.62 -7.28
CA PHE A 3 12.94 -12.12 -6.95
C PHE A 3 12.88 -12.45 -5.46
N GLY A 4 11.69 -12.33 -4.86
CA GLY A 4 11.47 -12.66 -3.47
C GLY A 4 10.04 -13.14 -3.23
N ALA A 5 9.87 -13.93 -2.17
CA ALA A 5 8.58 -14.40 -1.71
C ALA A 5 8.58 -14.53 -0.18
N GLY A 6 7.42 -14.37 0.43
CA GLY A 6 7.22 -14.48 1.87
C GLY A 6 5.88 -15.11 2.20
N PHE A 7 5.81 -15.76 3.36
CA PHE A 7 4.58 -16.31 3.93
C PHE A 7 4.58 -16.14 5.44
N SER A 8 3.42 -15.84 6.01
CA SER A 8 3.20 -15.77 7.45
C SER A 8 1.85 -16.39 7.82
N SER A 9 1.79 -16.96 9.02
CA SER A 9 0.58 -17.52 9.60
C SER A 9 0.63 -17.41 11.11
N SER A 10 -0.38 -16.77 11.70
CA SER A 10 -0.49 -16.55 13.14
C SER A 10 -1.89 -16.85 13.64
N ASN A 11 -2.01 -17.36 14.87
CA ASN A 11 -3.31 -17.47 15.51
C ASN A 11 -3.82 -16.07 15.90
N ARG A 12 -5.12 -15.85 15.73
CA ARG A 12 -5.80 -14.63 16.16
C ARG A 12 -6.17 -14.74 17.64
N THR A 13 -6.01 -13.64 18.37
CA THR A 13 -6.39 -13.58 19.78
C THR A 13 -7.90 -13.78 19.95
N ASN A 14 -8.33 -14.15 21.16
CA ASN A 14 -9.77 -14.28 21.43
C ASN A 14 -10.52 -12.96 21.20
N GLN A 15 -9.90 -11.81 21.50
CA GLN A 15 -10.48 -10.50 21.22
C GLN A 15 -10.61 -10.24 19.71
N GLN A 16 -9.59 -10.55 18.92
CA GLN A 16 -9.66 -10.39 17.46
C GLN A 16 -10.77 -11.25 16.86
N LYS A 17 -10.91 -12.50 17.32
CA LYS A 17 -11.95 -13.42 16.85
C LYS A 17 -13.37 -12.99 17.25
N ALA A 18 -13.53 -12.37 18.41
CA ALA A 18 -14.83 -12.01 18.94
C ALA A 18 -15.32 -10.63 18.48
N PHE A 19 -14.42 -9.68 18.22
CA PHE A 19 -14.78 -8.26 18.10
C PHE A 19 -14.43 -7.61 16.77
N SER A 20 -13.68 -8.27 15.89
CA SER A 20 -13.39 -7.72 14.56
C SER A 20 -14.39 -8.19 13.50
N THR A 21 -14.42 -7.50 12.36
CA THR A 21 -15.23 -7.91 11.19
C THR A 21 -14.71 -9.15 10.46
N ALA A 22 -13.45 -9.54 10.65
CA ALA A 22 -12.89 -10.73 10.01
C ALA A 22 -13.19 -12.01 10.80
N GLU A 23 -13.50 -13.10 10.09
CA GLU A 23 -13.82 -14.41 10.65
C GLU A 23 -12.60 -15.35 10.70
N GLY A 24 -12.72 -16.50 11.36
CA GLY A 24 -11.68 -17.53 11.38
C GLY A 24 -10.55 -17.35 12.40
N ASP A 25 -9.81 -18.44 12.65
CA ASP A 25 -8.85 -18.52 13.77
C ASP A 25 -7.45 -18.01 13.44
N LYS A 26 -7.12 -17.85 12.16
CA LYS A 26 -5.77 -17.48 11.70
C LYS A 26 -5.77 -16.21 10.88
N ALA A 27 -4.72 -15.42 11.07
CA ALA A 27 -4.31 -14.34 10.21
C ALA A 27 -3.14 -14.85 9.36
N GLN A 28 -3.26 -14.75 8.04
CA GLN A 28 -2.24 -15.24 7.10
C GLN A 28 -1.92 -14.17 6.06
N ALA A 29 -0.69 -14.18 5.58
CA ALA A 29 -0.30 -13.37 4.44
C ALA A 29 0.74 -14.09 3.61
N TRP A 30 0.76 -13.80 2.32
CA TRP A 30 1.85 -14.18 1.45
C TRP A 30 2.07 -13.11 0.39
N ASN A 31 3.30 -13.00 -0.08
CA ASN A 31 3.63 -12.11 -1.18
C ASN A 31 4.69 -12.74 -2.09
N VAL A 32 4.75 -12.20 -3.30
CA VAL A 32 5.80 -12.42 -4.28
C VAL A 32 6.16 -11.09 -4.92
N GLY A 33 7.42 -10.91 -5.27
CA GLY A 33 7.86 -9.69 -5.91
C GLY A 33 9.11 -9.87 -6.75
N ALA A 34 9.31 -8.91 -7.64
CA ALA A 34 10.49 -8.82 -8.49
C ALA A 34 10.98 -7.38 -8.55
N LYS A 35 12.31 -7.21 -8.66
CA LYS A 35 12.90 -5.91 -8.93
C LYS A 35 14.03 -5.94 -9.94
N TYR A 36 14.10 -4.87 -10.73
CA TYR A 36 15.24 -4.48 -11.53
C TYR A 36 15.85 -3.21 -10.93
N ASP A 37 17.15 -3.23 -10.69
CA ASP A 37 17.86 -2.20 -9.93
C ASP A 37 19.28 -2.09 -10.49
N ALA A 38 19.39 -1.45 -11.64
CA ALA A 38 20.63 -1.29 -12.38
C ALA A 38 20.55 -0.13 -13.38
N ASN A 39 21.71 0.43 -13.75
CA ASN A 39 21.81 1.49 -14.76
C ASN A 39 20.92 2.70 -14.46
N ASN A 40 20.92 3.17 -13.21
CA ASN A 40 20.10 4.29 -12.74
C ASN A 40 18.58 4.07 -12.81
N VAL A 41 18.12 2.90 -13.25
CA VAL A 41 16.71 2.53 -13.34
C VAL A 41 16.34 1.61 -12.18
N TYR A 42 15.25 1.95 -11.51
CA TYR A 42 14.63 1.11 -10.49
C TYR A 42 13.21 0.78 -10.90
N LEU A 43 12.91 -0.50 -11.08
CA LEU A 43 11.57 -1.02 -11.31
C LEU A 43 11.28 -2.11 -10.28
N ALA A 44 10.12 -2.06 -9.63
CA ALA A 44 9.69 -3.14 -8.75
C ALA A 44 8.20 -3.39 -8.89
N VAL A 45 7.81 -4.65 -8.70
CA VAL A 45 6.42 -5.10 -8.62
C VAL A 45 6.27 -6.09 -7.49
N MET A 46 5.16 -6.00 -6.76
CA MET A 46 4.76 -6.93 -5.72
C MET A 46 3.30 -7.31 -5.90
N TYR A 47 2.99 -8.58 -5.66
CA TYR A 47 1.65 -9.07 -5.46
C TYR A 47 1.56 -9.74 -4.10
N ALA A 48 0.47 -9.50 -3.37
CA ALA A 48 0.21 -10.14 -2.10
C ALA A 48 -1.27 -10.52 -1.94
N GLU A 49 -1.53 -11.51 -1.11
CA GLU A 49 -2.84 -11.72 -0.52
C GLU A 49 -2.72 -11.87 0.99
N THR A 50 -3.73 -11.35 1.69
CA THR A 50 -3.88 -11.57 3.13
C THR A 50 -5.22 -12.24 3.42
N GLN A 51 -5.31 -12.90 4.58
CA GLN A 51 -6.53 -13.44 5.15
C GLN A 51 -6.63 -13.01 6.61
N ASN A 52 -7.74 -12.37 6.98
CA ASN A 52 -8.08 -11.92 8.35
C ASN A 52 -6.97 -11.10 9.02
N MET A 53 -6.27 -10.27 8.25
CA MET A 53 -5.06 -9.57 8.70
C MET A 53 -5.09 -8.07 8.44
N THR A 54 -5.55 -7.62 7.27
CA THR A 54 -5.44 -6.21 6.87
C THR A 54 -6.54 -5.36 7.51
N PRO A 55 -6.21 -4.40 8.39
CA PRO A 55 -7.17 -3.41 8.87
C PRO A 55 -7.54 -2.43 7.75
N TYR A 56 -8.75 -1.86 7.81
CA TYR A 56 -9.19 -0.83 6.88
C TYR A 56 -10.15 0.16 7.54
N GLY A 57 -10.26 1.35 6.98
CA GLY A 57 -11.12 2.40 7.52
C GLY A 57 -10.60 3.04 8.80
N ASP A 58 -11.45 3.84 9.43
CA ASP A 58 -11.17 4.57 10.67
C ASP A 58 -11.50 3.79 11.95
N ALA A 59 -12.37 2.79 11.85
CA ALA A 59 -12.70 1.89 12.95
C ALA A 59 -11.52 0.95 13.30
N SER A 60 -11.33 0.69 14.60
CA SER A 60 -10.20 -0.13 15.08
C SER A 60 -10.43 -1.64 14.94
N ASN A 61 -11.66 -2.06 14.65
CA ASN A 61 -12.08 -3.46 14.59
C ASN A 61 -12.44 -3.94 13.17
N THR A 62 -12.33 -3.09 12.17
CA THR A 62 -12.55 -3.43 10.76
C THR A 62 -11.29 -4.10 10.19
N ILE A 63 -11.37 -5.41 10.02
CA ILE A 63 -10.34 -6.27 9.41
C ILE A 63 -10.94 -6.94 8.18
N ALA A 64 -10.24 -6.88 7.06
CA ALA A 64 -10.67 -7.54 5.84
C ALA A 64 -10.53 -9.06 5.97
N ASN A 65 -11.58 -9.80 5.59
CA ASN A 65 -11.53 -11.27 5.51
C ASN A 65 -10.43 -11.72 4.55
N LYS A 66 -10.31 -11.03 3.40
CA LYS A 66 -9.21 -11.24 2.47
C LYS A 66 -8.85 -9.95 1.73
N THR A 67 -7.57 -9.79 1.38
CA THR A 67 -7.13 -8.75 0.45
C THR A 67 -6.38 -9.35 -0.73
N ARG A 68 -6.41 -8.63 -1.85
CA ARG A 68 -5.52 -8.81 -2.99
C ARG A 68 -4.83 -7.49 -3.27
N ASP A 69 -3.52 -7.50 -3.20
CA ASP A 69 -2.70 -6.30 -3.17
C ASP A 69 -1.71 -6.34 -4.33
N ILE A 70 -1.61 -5.23 -5.06
CA ILE A 70 -0.63 -5.03 -6.12
C ILE A 70 0.05 -3.68 -5.95
N GLU A 71 1.37 -3.69 -6.03
CA GLU A 71 2.20 -2.51 -5.95
C GLU A 71 3.21 -2.52 -7.10
N ILE A 72 3.36 -1.39 -7.78
CA ILE A 72 4.31 -1.20 -8.87
C ILE A 72 5.01 0.14 -8.66
N THR A 73 6.32 0.19 -8.86
CA THR A 73 7.07 1.43 -8.86
C THR A 73 8.09 1.47 -9.99
N ALA A 74 8.29 2.65 -10.55
CA ALA A 74 9.29 2.95 -11.55
C ALA A 74 9.98 4.28 -11.22
N GLN A 75 11.31 4.28 -11.20
CA GLN A 75 12.10 5.45 -10.84
C GLN A 75 13.37 5.50 -11.68
N TYR A 76 13.88 6.71 -11.88
CA TYR A 76 15.14 6.94 -12.57
C TYR A 76 16.02 7.90 -11.76
N GLN A 77 17.29 7.59 -11.56
CA GLN A 77 18.24 8.44 -10.85
C GLN A 77 19.10 9.21 -11.85
N PHE A 78 18.90 10.52 -11.94
CA PHE A 78 19.82 11.37 -12.69
C PHE A 78 21.10 11.61 -11.90
N ASP A 79 22.22 11.75 -12.62
CA ASP A 79 23.54 11.98 -12.01
C ASP A 79 23.62 13.32 -11.25
N PHE A 80 22.79 14.30 -11.60
CA PHE A 80 22.71 15.60 -10.93
C PHE A 80 21.83 15.59 -9.65
N GLY A 81 21.36 14.41 -9.21
CA GLY A 81 20.67 14.23 -7.93
C GLY A 81 19.14 14.21 -8.00
N LEU A 82 18.52 14.52 -9.13
CA LEU A 82 17.07 14.38 -9.30
C LEU A 82 16.67 12.91 -9.49
N ARG A 83 15.58 12.49 -8.85
CA ARG A 83 15.03 11.15 -8.97
C ARG A 83 13.50 11.19 -9.11
N PRO A 84 12.96 11.28 -10.33
CA PRO A 84 11.53 11.10 -10.56
C PRO A 84 11.08 9.68 -10.20
N SER A 85 9.82 9.57 -9.77
CA SER A 85 9.16 8.34 -9.35
C SER A 85 7.71 8.31 -9.82
N LEU A 86 7.29 7.12 -10.30
CA LEU A 86 5.91 6.77 -10.60
C LEU A 86 5.55 5.51 -9.80
N GLY A 87 4.43 5.53 -9.09
CA GLY A 87 3.92 4.41 -8.32
C GLY A 87 2.47 4.09 -8.64
N TYR A 88 2.09 2.82 -8.51
CA TYR A 88 0.70 2.37 -8.49
C TYR A 88 0.51 1.42 -7.32
N VAL A 89 -0.52 1.66 -6.53
CA VAL A 89 -0.89 0.81 -5.39
C VAL A 89 -2.38 0.55 -5.45
N GLN A 90 -2.76 -0.73 -5.37
CA GLN A 90 -4.13 -1.15 -5.20
C GLN A 90 -4.22 -2.26 -4.16
N SER A 91 -5.10 -2.09 -3.18
CA SER A 91 -5.51 -3.11 -2.23
C SER A 91 -7.02 -3.32 -2.36
N LYS A 92 -7.43 -4.52 -2.75
CA LYS A 92 -8.84 -4.88 -2.90
C LYS A 92 -9.27 -5.84 -1.82
N GLY A 93 -10.16 -5.37 -0.95
CA GLY A 93 -10.82 -6.18 0.06
C GLY A 93 -11.86 -7.11 -0.58
N LYS A 94 -11.89 -8.33 -0.07
CA LYS A 94 -12.79 -9.40 -0.48
C LYS A 94 -13.66 -9.81 0.70
N ASP A 95 -14.95 -9.98 0.42
CA ASP A 95 -15.95 -10.42 1.40
C ASP A 95 -15.97 -9.53 2.66
N LEU A 96 -16.05 -8.21 2.48
CA LEU A 96 -15.86 -7.24 3.58
C LEU A 96 -17.08 -7.08 4.51
N ASN A 97 -18.28 -7.42 4.02
CA ASN A 97 -19.54 -7.23 4.73
C ASN A 97 -20.40 -8.51 4.64
N ALA A 98 -21.51 -8.57 5.38
CA ALA A 98 -22.47 -9.69 5.38
C ALA A 98 -23.01 -10.07 3.99
N ASN A 99 -22.91 -9.17 3.01
CA ASN A 99 -23.35 -9.39 1.63
C ASN A 99 -22.24 -9.94 0.70
N GLY A 100 -21.01 -10.14 1.17
CA GLY A 100 -19.90 -10.62 0.34
C GLY A 100 -19.34 -9.57 -0.62
N ASP A 101 -19.49 -8.28 -0.30
CA ASP A 101 -19.08 -7.21 -1.20
C ASP A 101 -17.55 -7.07 -1.29
N ASN A 102 -17.09 -6.78 -2.51
CA ASN A 102 -15.68 -6.54 -2.82
C ASN A 102 -15.45 -5.05 -3.05
N GLN A 103 -14.55 -4.44 -2.29
CA GLN A 103 -14.28 -3.00 -2.37
C GLN A 103 -12.78 -2.73 -2.49
N ASP A 104 -12.42 -1.69 -3.24
CA ASP A 104 -11.06 -1.17 -3.23
C ASP A 104 -10.85 -0.43 -1.89
N LEU A 105 -9.87 -0.86 -1.10
CA LEU A 105 -9.50 -0.27 0.20
C LEU A 105 -8.46 0.84 0.03
N LEU A 106 -7.53 0.63 -0.90
CA LEU A 106 -6.59 1.62 -1.39
C LEU A 106 -6.52 1.49 -2.91
N LYS A 107 -6.46 2.62 -3.61
CA LYS A 107 -6.22 2.65 -5.06
C LYS A 107 -5.71 4.02 -5.45
N TYR A 108 -4.46 4.10 -5.88
CA TYR A 108 -3.90 5.39 -6.29
C TYR A 108 -2.72 5.22 -7.23
N VAL A 109 -2.42 6.30 -7.96
CA VAL A 109 -1.16 6.52 -8.65
C VAL A 109 -0.40 7.61 -7.89
N SER A 110 0.89 7.41 -7.65
CA SER A 110 1.76 8.47 -7.12
C SER A 110 2.74 8.95 -8.16
N VAL A 111 2.83 10.27 -8.32
CA VAL A 111 3.79 10.94 -9.20
C VAL A 111 4.60 11.88 -8.33
N GLY A 112 5.90 11.61 -8.23
CA GLY A 112 6.76 12.36 -7.34
C GLY A 112 8.17 12.50 -7.88
N SER A 113 8.95 13.31 -7.18
CA SER A 113 10.38 13.42 -7.43
C SER A 113 11.12 13.79 -6.16
N TYR A 114 12.31 13.21 -6.01
CA TYR A 114 13.28 13.56 -4.99
C TYR A 114 14.40 14.39 -5.62
N TYR A 115 15.01 15.26 -4.84
CA TYR A 115 16.25 15.94 -5.19
C TYR A 115 17.25 15.77 -4.04
N TYR A 116 18.35 15.08 -4.33
CA TYR A 116 19.43 14.84 -3.38
C TYR A 116 20.51 15.90 -3.54
N PHE A 117 20.63 16.80 -2.57
CA PHE A 117 21.71 17.81 -2.55
C PHE A 117 23.06 17.14 -2.27
N ASN A 118 23.06 16.19 -1.34
CA ASN A 118 24.17 15.32 -0.99
C ASN A 118 23.62 14.15 -0.15
N LYS A 119 24.50 13.29 0.39
CA LYS A 119 24.11 12.14 1.23
C LYS A 119 23.37 12.51 2.53
N ASN A 120 23.44 13.78 2.95
CA ASN A 120 22.94 14.29 4.22
C ASN A 120 21.70 15.20 4.08
N MET A 121 21.33 15.62 2.86
CA MET A 121 20.21 16.53 2.64
C MET A 121 19.48 16.24 1.34
N SER A 122 18.14 16.17 1.42
CA SER A 122 17.26 15.98 0.25
C SER A 122 15.93 16.71 0.42
N THR A 123 15.26 16.99 -0.69
CA THR A 123 13.88 17.47 -0.72
C THR A 123 13.03 16.59 -1.63
N TYR A 124 11.72 16.58 -1.44
CA TYR A 124 10.81 15.86 -2.31
C TYR A 124 9.46 16.55 -2.46
N VAL A 125 8.80 16.23 -3.57
CA VAL A 125 7.38 16.43 -3.79
C VAL A 125 6.79 15.09 -4.25
N ASP A 126 5.64 14.71 -3.70
CA ASP A 126 4.90 13.52 -4.11
C ASP A 126 3.41 13.85 -4.19
N TYR A 127 2.81 13.53 -5.33
CA TYR A 127 1.39 13.77 -5.58
C TYR A 127 0.68 12.44 -5.75
N LYS A 128 -0.14 12.11 -4.75
CA LYS A 128 -1.05 10.96 -4.74
C LYS A 128 -2.33 11.36 -5.46
N ILE A 129 -2.50 10.82 -6.66
CA ILE A 129 -3.74 10.84 -7.42
C ILE A 129 -4.59 9.66 -6.95
N ASN A 130 -5.60 9.95 -6.16
CA ASN A 130 -6.45 8.95 -5.56
C ASN A 130 -7.50 8.48 -6.58
N LEU A 131 -7.61 7.16 -6.74
CA LEU A 131 -8.49 6.52 -7.70
C LEU A 131 -9.66 5.80 -7.01
N LEU A 132 -9.83 6.01 -5.70
CA LEU A 132 -11.00 5.54 -4.97
C LEU A 132 -12.19 6.47 -5.27
N ASP A 133 -13.33 5.87 -5.58
CA ASP A 133 -14.57 6.60 -5.77
C ASP A 133 -15.23 6.88 -4.41
N GLU A 134 -15.78 8.08 -4.25
CA GLU A 134 -16.65 8.39 -3.12
C GLU A 134 -17.99 7.65 -3.29
N ASN A 135 -18.30 6.76 -2.34
CA ASN A 135 -19.50 5.94 -2.32
C ASN A 135 -19.89 5.61 -0.87
N ASP A 136 -20.96 4.85 -0.69
CA ASP A 136 -21.44 4.50 0.65
C ASP A 136 -20.40 3.73 1.47
N PHE A 137 -19.62 2.87 0.83
CA PHE A 137 -18.58 2.11 1.52
C PHE A 137 -17.42 3.01 1.96
N THR A 138 -16.88 3.85 1.08
CA THR A 138 -15.74 4.73 1.41
C THR A 138 -16.14 5.77 2.45
N ARG A 139 -17.36 6.33 2.37
CA ARG A 139 -17.89 7.24 3.40
C ARG A 139 -18.13 6.56 4.73
N ALA A 140 -18.76 5.37 4.73
CA ALA A 140 -19.08 4.66 5.98
C ALA A 140 -17.85 4.19 6.75
N ASN A 141 -16.71 4.02 6.06
CA ASN A 141 -15.45 3.58 6.67
C ASN A 141 -14.40 4.70 6.74
N GLY A 142 -14.76 5.95 6.46
CA GLY A 142 -13.84 7.09 6.56
C GLY A 142 -12.62 6.99 5.63
N LEU A 143 -12.75 6.33 4.47
CA LEU A 143 -11.67 6.21 3.50
C LEU A 143 -11.49 7.53 2.75
N ASN A 144 -10.28 8.10 2.81
CA ASN A 144 -9.96 9.28 2.02
C ASN A 144 -10.00 8.94 0.52
N THR A 145 -10.85 9.64 -0.23
CA THR A 145 -10.97 9.57 -1.69
C THR A 145 -10.32 10.75 -2.40
N ASP A 146 -9.89 11.77 -1.65
CA ASP A 146 -9.26 12.95 -2.22
C ASP A 146 -7.78 12.70 -2.55
N ASP A 147 -7.30 13.48 -3.50
CA ASP A 147 -5.88 13.59 -3.82
C ASP A 147 -5.10 14.22 -2.67
N VAL A 148 -3.81 13.88 -2.57
CA VAL A 148 -2.92 14.41 -1.53
C VAL A 148 -1.58 14.78 -2.14
N VAL A 149 -1.08 15.97 -1.81
CA VAL A 149 0.30 16.38 -2.13
C VAL A 149 1.14 16.46 -0.85
N GLY A 150 2.29 15.81 -0.87
CA GLY A 150 3.31 15.89 0.16
C GLY A 150 4.53 16.65 -0.35
N VAL A 151 5.05 17.56 0.46
CA VAL A 151 6.34 18.23 0.24
C VAL A 151 7.16 18.12 1.50
N GLY A 152 8.47 17.92 1.37
CA GLY A 152 9.32 17.75 2.54
C GLY A 152 10.78 18.06 2.28
N LEU A 153 11.47 18.54 3.31
CA LEU A 153 12.91 18.71 3.37
C LEU A 153 13.45 17.77 4.45
N VAL A 154 14.46 16.98 4.12
CA VAL A 154 15.04 15.97 5.00
C VAL A 154 16.51 16.29 5.21
N TYR A 155 16.92 16.32 6.48
CA TYR A 155 18.31 16.33 6.90
C TYR A 155 18.62 15.05 7.69
N GLN A 156 19.73 14.41 7.36
CA GLN A 156 20.16 13.13 7.94
C GLN A 156 21.68 13.10 8.14
N PHE A 157 22.14 12.41 9.19
CA PHE A 157 23.56 12.30 9.55
C PHE A 157 24.11 10.91 9.26
#